data_AF-A0A1X0QBB8-F1
#
_entry.id   AF-A0A1X0QBB8-F1
#
_cell.length_a   1.000
_cell.length_b   1.000
_cell.length_c   1.000
_cell.angle_alpha   90.00
_cell.angle_beta   90.00
_cell.angle_gamma   90.00
#
_symmetry.space_group_name_H-M   'P 1'
#
loop_
_entity.id
_entity.type
_entity.pdbx_description
1 polymer ?
#
loop_
_entity_poly.entity_id
_entity_poly.type
_entity_poly.pdbx_seq_one_letter_code
_entity_poly.pdbx_strand_id
1 'polypeptide(L)'
;MDFTKDFVNRLDKIKNSDIKFVEGYENVEKEYLKIRDYLIRLKDCLHAFKHYEHGGKTVKNIKKIFKYVQDKSRVKFLKDFDCYSRIAYLFEKRARRMTRETNKDLRNDLSGIFYDVSISKTEFNELIKNLIKELDKLISFTYTIDGYRKANLEAIYSLDNLYHMKGYRDELIRIEHKNFDIDCRGTLKQMMIFNTTPEIPEILNKFLKEHQKHTKYIFDRIQTVIK
;
A
#
# COMPACT_ATOMS: atom_id res chain seq x y z
N MET A 1 28.55 -4.15 20.16
CA MET A 1 27.62 -3.55 21.14
C MET A 1 26.22 -3.79 20.59
N ASP A 2 25.43 -4.59 21.30
CA ASP A 2 24.25 -5.25 20.75
C ASP A 2 23.00 -4.41 21.01
N PHE A 3 22.75 -3.42 20.13
CA PHE A 3 21.67 -2.43 20.24
C PHE A 3 20.30 -3.06 20.56
N THR A 4 20.05 -4.24 20.00
CA THR A 4 18.83 -5.03 20.20
C THR A 4 18.67 -5.49 21.64
N LYS A 5 19.76 -5.89 22.30
CA LYS A 5 19.75 -6.38 23.69
C LYS A 5 19.52 -5.22 24.67
N ASP A 6 20.15 -4.08 24.43
CA ASP A 6 19.94 -2.86 25.24
C ASP A 6 18.52 -2.31 25.11
N PHE A 7 17.93 -2.36 23.90
CA PHE A 7 16.55 -1.95 23.68
C PHE A 7 15.54 -2.87 24.40
N VAL A 8 15.72 -4.19 24.30
CA VAL A 8 14.86 -5.16 25.01
C VAL A 8 14.92 -4.96 26.52
N ASN A 9 16.12 -4.78 27.08
CA ASN A 9 16.30 -4.52 28.51
C ASN A 9 15.60 -3.22 28.97
N ARG A 10 15.58 -2.17 28.12
CA ARG A 10 14.85 -0.93 28.42
C ARG A 10 13.33 -1.14 28.42
N LEU A 11 12.80 -1.91 27.46
CA LEU A 11 11.38 -2.23 27.42
C LEU A 11 10.92 -3.03 28.64
N ASP A 12 11.72 -3.99 29.10
CA ASP A 12 11.38 -4.77 30.29
C ASP A 12 11.48 -3.94 31.58
N LYS A 13 12.34 -2.91 31.63
CA LYS A 13 12.31 -1.92 32.71
C LYS A 13 11.04 -1.06 32.67
N ILE A 14 10.65 -0.57 31.49
CA ILE A 14 9.43 0.23 31.32
C ILE A 14 8.19 -0.54 31.79
N LYS A 15 8.08 -1.83 31.46
CA LYS A 15 6.96 -2.68 31.91
C LYS A 15 6.85 -2.83 33.44
N ASN A 16 7.97 -2.64 34.15
CA ASN A 16 8.04 -2.77 35.60
C ASN A 16 8.16 -1.41 36.31
N SER A 17 8.02 -0.30 35.58
CA SER A 17 8.03 1.04 36.15
C SER A 17 6.67 1.38 36.78
N ASP A 18 6.70 2.12 37.88
CA ASP A 18 5.49 2.66 38.51
C ASP A 18 4.88 3.84 37.72
N ILE A 19 5.60 4.38 36.73
CA ILE A 19 5.13 5.46 35.85
C ILE A 19 4.22 4.85 34.78
N LYS A 20 2.97 5.30 34.77
CA LYS A 20 1.96 4.83 33.84
C LYS A 20 1.67 5.89 32.79
N PHE A 21 1.34 5.43 31.58
CA PHE A 21 0.73 6.30 30.59
C PHE A 21 -0.61 6.86 31.10
N VAL A 22 -1.03 7.97 30.49
CA VAL A 22 -2.35 8.55 30.73
C VAL A 22 -3.47 7.55 30.37
N GLU A 23 -4.60 7.67 31.05
CA GLU A 23 -5.74 6.76 30.89
C GLU A 23 -6.15 6.61 29.41
N GLY A 24 -6.40 5.37 28.99
CA GLY A 24 -6.82 5.04 27.62
C GLY A 24 -5.68 4.96 26.59
N TYR A 25 -4.46 5.43 26.91
CA TYR A 25 -3.33 5.47 25.97
C TYR A 25 -3.05 4.12 25.32
N GLU A 26 -2.83 3.08 26.13
CA GLU A 26 -2.45 1.75 25.64
C GLU A 26 -3.55 1.09 24.78
N ASN A 27 -4.82 1.37 25.09
CA ASN A 27 -5.94 0.83 24.33
C ASN A 27 -6.03 1.46 22.94
N VAL A 28 -5.93 2.79 22.88
CA VAL A 28 -5.91 3.52 21.60
C VAL A 28 -4.66 3.17 20.79
N GLU A 29 -3.51 3.01 21.46
CA GLU A 29 -2.25 2.62 20.82
C GLU A 29 -2.35 1.25 20.13
N LYS A 30 -2.96 0.25 20.78
CA LYS A 30 -3.19 -1.08 20.18
C LYS A 30 -4.03 -0.99 18.91
N GLU A 31 -5.10 -0.20 18.93
CA GLU A 31 -5.95 0.01 17.76
C GLU A 31 -5.19 0.76 16.65
N TYR A 32 -4.49 1.82 17.01
CA TYR A 32 -3.64 2.60 16.09
C TYR A 32 -2.62 1.73 15.37
N LEU A 33 -1.87 0.91 16.12
CA LEU A 33 -0.88 -0.02 15.58
C LEU A 33 -1.50 -0.98 14.54
N LYS A 34 -2.68 -1.51 14.86
CA LYS A 34 -3.42 -2.43 13.99
C LYS A 34 -3.83 -1.74 12.68
N ILE A 35 -4.37 -0.51 12.76
CA ILE A 35 -4.77 0.26 11.57
C ILE A 35 -3.55 0.62 10.72
N ARG A 36 -2.46 1.09 11.33
CA ARG A 36 -1.19 1.39 10.64
C ARG A 36 -0.67 0.17 9.87
N ASP A 37 -0.63 -0.99 10.52
CA ASP A 37 -0.12 -2.21 9.89
C ASP A 37 -1.02 -2.66 8.73
N TYR A 38 -2.34 -2.50 8.84
CA TYR A 38 -3.26 -2.75 7.72
C TYR A 38 -3.09 -1.76 6.58
N LEU A 39 -2.79 -0.49 6.85
CA LEU A 39 -2.53 0.52 5.83
C LEU A 39 -1.33 0.13 4.95
N ILE A 40 -0.26 -0.37 5.58
CA ILE A 40 0.95 -0.86 4.87
C ILE A 40 0.58 -2.07 4.00
N ARG A 41 -0.15 -3.04 4.55
CA ARG A 41 -0.60 -4.22 3.79
C ARG A 41 -1.51 -3.83 2.62
N LEU A 42 -2.40 -2.86 2.82
CA LEU A 42 -3.28 -2.36 1.77
C LEU A 42 -2.47 -1.76 0.61
N LYS A 43 -1.44 -0.97 0.92
CA LYS A 43 -0.52 -0.43 -0.09
C LYS A 43 0.16 -1.56 -0.89
N ASP A 44 0.65 -2.60 -0.22
CA ASP A 44 1.26 -3.77 -0.88
C ASP A 44 0.26 -4.50 -1.79
N CYS A 45 -0.99 -4.66 -1.32
CA CYS A 45 -2.07 -5.22 -2.14
C CYS A 45 -2.32 -4.36 -3.40
N LEU A 46 -2.41 -3.03 -3.26
CA LEU A 46 -2.60 -2.13 -4.40
C LEU A 46 -1.43 -2.21 -5.39
N HIS A 47 -0.19 -2.32 -4.92
CA HIS A 47 0.96 -2.58 -5.80
C HIS A 47 0.81 -3.89 -6.58
N ALA A 48 0.31 -4.95 -5.96
CA ALA A 48 0.03 -6.20 -6.66
C ALA A 48 -1.04 -6.03 -7.75
N PHE A 49 -2.13 -5.30 -7.48
CA PHE A 49 -3.16 -5.01 -8.48
C PHE A 49 -2.67 -4.12 -9.63
N LYS A 50 -1.78 -3.17 -9.36
CA LYS A 50 -1.13 -2.36 -10.41
C LYS A 50 -0.36 -3.25 -11.40
N HIS A 51 0.24 -4.33 -10.90
CA HIS A 51 1.12 -5.20 -11.67
C HIS A 51 0.54 -6.59 -11.96
N TYR A 52 -0.77 -6.82 -11.83
CA TYR A 52 -1.35 -8.16 -11.97
C TYR A 52 -1.08 -8.79 -13.35
N GLU A 53 -0.92 -7.97 -14.39
CA GLU A 53 -0.51 -8.42 -15.74
C GLU A 53 0.92 -8.98 -15.81
N HIS A 54 1.70 -8.84 -14.75
CA HIS A 54 3.04 -9.40 -14.64
C HIS A 54 3.04 -10.65 -13.72
N GLY A 55 1.86 -10.96 -13.15
CA GLY A 55 1.61 -11.98 -12.13
C GLY A 55 1.04 -13.27 -12.71
N GLY A 56 1.94 -14.12 -13.21
CA GLY A 56 1.68 -15.52 -13.55
C GLY A 56 2.82 -16.09 -14.40
N LYS A 57 3.17 -17.39 -14.24
CA LYS A 57 4.20 -18.06 -15.07
C LYS A 57 3.92 -17.86 -16.56
N THR A 58 2.66 -17.93 -16.97
CA THR A 58 2.19 -17.77 -18.35
C THR A 58 2.47 -16.38 -18.92
N VAL A 59 2.13 -15.30 -18.19
CA VAL A 59 2.34 -13.93 -18.70
C VAL A 59 3.83 -13.54 -18.68
N LYS A 60 4.59 -14.05 -17.70
CA LYS A 60 6.06 -13.94 -17.70
C LYS A 60 6.67 -14.62 -18.93
N ASN A 61 6.18 -15.78 -19.33
CA ASN A 61 6.64 -16.48 -20.53
C ASN A 61 6.26 -15.73 -21.81
N ILE A 62 5.04 -15.19 -21.90
CA ILE A 62 4.62 -14.35 -23.02
C ILE A 62 5.51 -13.11 -23.13
N LYS A 63 5.81 -12.42 -22.02
CA LYS A 63 6.77 -11.31 -21.98
C LYS A 63 8.17 -11.73 -22.46
N LYS A 64 8.67 -12.89 -22.06
CA LYS A 64 9.97 -13.43 -22.52
C LYS A 64 9.98 -13.67 -24.03
N ILE A 65 8.92 -14.26 -24.57
CA ILE A 65 8.78 -14.48 -26.03
C ILE A 65 8.76 -13.14 -26.76
N PHE A 66 8.00 -12.16 -26.27
CA PHE A 66 7.99 -10.84 -26.89
C PHE A 66 9.33 -10.11 -26.75
N LYS A 67 10.03 -10.25 -25.62
CA LYS A 67 11.39 -9.71 -25.44
C LYS A 67 12.37 -10.35 -26.42
N TYR A 68 12.30 -11.66 -26.62
CA TYR A 68 13.10 -12.37 -27.62
C TYR A 68 12.80 -11.88 -29.06
N VAL A 69 11.52 -11.72 -29.41
CA VAL A 69 11.11 -11.16 -30.72
C VAL A 69 11.57 -9.71 -30.87
N GLN A 70 11.53 -8.93 -29.79
CA GLN A 70 12.02 -7.55 -29.74
C GLN A 70 13.54 -7.48 -29.94
N ASP A 71 14.32 -8.31 -29.23
CA ASP A 71 15.78 -8.33 -29.34
C ASP A 71 16.23 -8.77 -30.75
N LYS A 72 15.42 -9.62 -31.41
CA LYS A 72 15.66 -10.09 -32.79
C LYS A 72 15.10 -9.16 -33.88
N SER A 73 14.27 -8.18 -33.55
CA SER A 73 13.66 -7.28 -34.54
C SER A 73 14.11 -5.83 -34.33
N ARG A 74 14.49 -5.13 -35.40
CA ARG A 74 14.83 -3.68 -35.35
C ARG A 74 13.63 -2.77 -35.05
N VAL A 75 12.51 -3.33 -34.55
CA VAL A 75 11.24 -2.64 -34.38
C VAL A 75 11.20 -2.00 -33.00
N LYS A 76 11.56 -0.71 -32.93
CA LYS A 76 11.50 0.12 -31.71
C LYS A 76 10.09 0.24 -31.11
N PHE A 77 9.04 -0.12 -31.85
CA PHE A 77 7.62 0.03 -31.48
C PHE A 77 7.13 -0.93 -30.36
N LEU A 78 7.96 -1.86 -29.87
CA LEU A 78 7.60 -2.81 -28.81
C LEU A 78 8.06 -2.41 -27.40
N LYS A 79 8.72 -1.25 -27.25
CA LYS A 79 8.95 -0.66 -25.93
C LYS A 79 7.61 -0.09 -25.45
N ASP A 80 7.21 -0.46 -24.25
CA ASP A 80 6.09 0.12 -23.47
C ASP A 80 4.65 -0.36 -23.71
N PHE A 81 4.38 -1.29 -24.61
CA PHE A 81 3.04 -1.89 -24.67
C PHE A 81 2.80 -2.93 -23.56
N ASP A 82 1.68 -2.79 -22.86
CA ASP A 82 1.11 -3.77 -21.92
C ASP A 82 0.80 -5.11 -22.61
N CYS A 83 0.47 -6.14 -21.83
CA CYS A 83 0.29 -7.48 -22.41
C CYS A 83 -0.92 -7.58 -23.35
N TYR A 84 -1.99 -6.83 -23.07
CA TYR A 84 -3.22 -6.86 -23.85
C TYR A 84 -3.06 -6.13 -25.18
N SER A 85 -2.41 -4.96 -25.20
CA SER A 85 -2.07 -4.27 -26.46
C SER A 85 -1.21 -5.14 -27.39
N ARG A 86 -0.26 -5.91 -26.84
CA ARG A 86 0.55 -6.85 -27.62
C ARG A 86 -0.28 -7.98 -28.21
N ILE A 87 -1.22 -8.52 -27.43
CA ILE A 87 -2.14 -9.56 -27.90
C ILE A 87 -3.07 -9.01 -28.99
N ALA A 88 -3.62 -7.82 -28.81
CA ALA A 88 -4.44 -7.12 -29.80
C ALA A 88 -3.70 -7.01 -31.14
N TYR A 89 -2.47 -6.48 -31.10
CA TYR A 89 -1.63 -6.35 -32.28
C TYR A 89 -1.35 -7.69 -33.00
N LEU A 90 -1.14 -8.77 -32.24
CA LEU A 90 -0.97 -10.10 -32.83
C LEU A 90 -2.22 -10.59 -33.55
N PHE A 91 -3.40 -10.34 -32.98
CA PHE A 91 -4.67 -10.68 -33.62
C PHE A 91 -4.87 -9.89 -34.91
N GLU A 92 -4.66 -8.57 -34.87
CA GLU A 92 -4.73 -7.69 -36.04
C GLU A 92 -3.78 -8.17 -37.15
N LYS A 93 -2.50 -8.41 -36.83
CA LYS A 93 -1.52 -8.87 -37.81
C LYS A 93 -1.87 -10.23 -38.42
N ARG A 94 -2.48 -11.13 -37.64
CA ARG A 94 -2.93 -12.42 -38.14
C ARG A 94 -4.16 -12.28 -39.01
N ALA A 95 -5.11 -11.41 -38.67
CA ALA A 95 -6.31 -11.14 -39.48
C ALA A 95 -5.93 -10.72 -40.91
N ARG A 96 -4.95 -9.82 -41.06
CA ARG A 96 -4.44 -9.35 -42.37
C ARG A 96 -3.86 -10.45 -43.26
N ARG A 97 -3.54 -11.62 -42.72
CA ARG A 97 -2.96 -12.76 -43.46
C ARG A 97 -3.95 -13.91 -43.67
N MET A 98 -5.18 -13.77 -43.17
CA MET A 98 -6.22 -14.79 -43.32
C MET A 98 -6.99 -14.58 -44.62
N THR A 99 -7.28 -15.68 -45.30
CA THR A 99 -8.08 -15.71 -46.53
C THR A 99 -9.56 -16.00 -46.27
N ARG A 100 -9.88 -16.70 -45.18
CA ARG A 100 -11.27 -16.95 -44.77
C ARG A 100 -11.81 -15.75 -44.00
N GLU A 101 -12.87 -15.13 -44.50
CA GLU A 101 -13.44 -13.91 -43.92
C GLU A 101 -13.92 -14.12 -42.47
N THR A 102 -14.57 -15.25 -42.18
CA THR A 102 -15.00 -15.59 -40.80
C THR A 102 -13.86 -15.61 -39.78
N ASN A 103 -12.68 -16.11 -40.17
CA ASN A 103 -11.50 -16.13 -39.31
C ASN A 103 -10.81 -14.76 -39.22
N LYS A 104 -11.00 -13.91 -40.22
CA LYS A 104 -10.47 -12.56 -40.26
C LYS A 104 -11.31 -11.65 -39.36
N ASP A 105 -12.63 -11.73 -39.44
CA ASP A 105 -13.58 -10.97 -38.61
C ASP A 105 -13.40 -11.32 -37.14
N LEU A 106 -13.41 -12.61 -36.78
CA LEU A 106 -13.18 -13.04 -35.39
C LEU A 106 -11.85 -12.49 -34.82
N ARG A 107 -10.79 -12.45 -35.64
CA ARG A 107 -9.50 -11.92 -35.19
C ARG A 107 -9.52 -10.39 -35.07
N ASN A 108 -10.23 -9.68 -35.93
CA ASN A 108 -10.41 -8.24 -35.81
C ASN A 108 -11.20 -7.90 -34.54
N ASP A 109 -12.27 -8.65 -34.24
CA ASP A 109 -13.08 -8.46 -33.03
C ASP A 109 -12.26 -8.72 -31.76
N LEU A 110 -11.51 -9.83 -31.73
CA LEU A 110 -10.58 -10.12 -30.63
C LEU A 110 -9.52 -9.03 -30.50
N SER A 111 -8.96 -8.53 -31.61
CA SER A 111 -8.02 -7.41 -31.57
C SER A 111 -8.63 -6.17 -30.90
N GLY A 112 -9.84 -5.78 -31.30
CA GLY A 112 -10.55 -4.65 -30.72
C GLY A 112 -10.79 -4.84 -29.22
N ILE A 113 -11.26 -6.01 -28.80
CA ILE A 113 -11.47 -6.31 -27.37
C ILE A 113 -10.17 -6.19 -26.57
N PHE A 114 -9.08 -6.80 -27.03
CA PHE A 114 -7.82 -6.76 -26.30
C PHE A 114 -7.24 -5.33 -26.23
N TYR A 115 -7.49 -4.50 -27.25
CA TYR A 115 -7.12 -3.10 -27.23
C TYR A 115 -7.96 -2.30 -26.22
N ASP A 116 -9.27 -2.51 -26.19
CA ASP A 116 -10.18 -1.86 -25.23
C ASP A 116 -9.87 -2.25 -23.78
N VAL A 117 -9.53 -3.52 -23.53
CA VAL A 117 -9.09 -4.01 -22.22
C VAL A 117 -7.79 -3.32 -21.79
N SER A 118 -6.85 -3.11 -22.72
CA SER A 118 -5.61 -2.38 -22.45
C SER A 118 -5.87 -0.93 -22.02
N ILE A 119 -6.76 -0.22 -22.72
CA ILE A 119 -7.14 1.17 -22.37
C ILE A 119 -7.74 1.20 -20.97
N SER A 120 -8.78 0.39 -20.72
CA SER A 120 -9.44 0.32 -19.41
C SER A 120 -8.46 -0.02 -18.28
N LYS A 121 -7.47 -0.87 -18.56
CA LYS A 121 -6.44 -1.25 -17.60
C LYS A 121 -5.44 -0.12 -17.35
N THR A 122 -5.07 0.64 -18.37
CA THR A 122 -4.22 1.83 -18.22
C THR A 122 -4.89 2.85 -17.28
N GLU A 123 -6.18 3.10 -17.48
CA GLU A 123 -6.97 3.97 -16.59
C GLU A 123 -7.01 3.43 -15.15
N PHE A 124 -7.29 2.13 -15.00
CA PHE A 124 -7.29 1.47 -13.69
C PHE A 124 -5.93 1.53 -12.98
N ASN A 125 -4.82 1.42 -13.73
CA ASN A 125 -3.46 1.55 -13.19
C ASN A 125 -3.14 2.96 -12.69
N GLU A 126 -3.57 4.00 -13.42
CA GLU A 126 -3.39 5.38 -12.99
C GLU A 126 -4.24 5.69 -11.74
N LEU A 127 -5.46 5.16 -11.66
CA LEU A 127 -6.24 5.21 -10.42
C LEU A 127 -5.49 4.58 -9.25
N ILE A 128 -5.03 3.33 -9.39
CA ILE A 128 -4.29 2.64 -8.32
C ILE A 128 -3.06 3.45 -7.89
N LYS A 129 -2.32 4.02 -8.84
CA LYS A 129 -1.17 4.87 -8.56
C LYS A 129 -1.54 6.12 -7.75
N ASN A 130 -2.70 6.72 -8.01
CA ASN A 130 -3.20 7.85 -7.22
C ASN A 130 -3.62 7.40 -5.81
N LEU A 131 -4.30 6.26 -5.67
CA LEU A 131 -4.64 5.70 -4.36
C LEU A 131 -3.40 5.35 -3.53
N ILE A 132 -2.33 4.82 -4.15
CA ILE A 132 -1.05 4.58 -3.47
C ILE A 132 -0.45 5.90 -2.95
N LYS A 133 -0.51 6.99 -3.74
CA LYS A 133 -0.04 8.30 -3.28
C LYS A 133 -0.88 8.85 -2.10
N GLU A 134 -2.19 8.61 -2.09
CA GLU A 134 -3.06 8.94 -0.96
C GLU A 134 -2.65 8.14 0.29
N LEU A 135 -2.40 6.83 0.15
CA LEU A 135 -1.90 5.99 1.24
C LEU A 135 -0.52 6.42 1.74
N ASP A 136 0.38 6.85 0.85
CA ASP A 136 1.71 7.32 1.23
C ASP A 136 1.67 8.53 2.16
N LYS A 137 0.68 9.43 1.98
CA LYS A 137 0.46 10.57 2.90
C LYS A 137 -0.02 10.11 4.27
N LEU A 138 -0.91 9.12 4.32
CA LEU A 138 -1.37 8.55 5.59
C LEU A 138 -0.24 7.81 6.31
N ILE A 139 0.55 7.02 5.58
CA ILE A 139 1.72 6.32 6.11
C ILE A 139 2.75 7.33 6.63
N SER A 140 3.02 8.42 5.92
CA SER A 140 3.98 9.42 6.41
C SER A 140 3.53 10.05 7.72
N PHE A 141 2.23 10.31 7.88
CA PHE A 141 1.65 10.78 9.14
C PHE A 141 1.82 9.76 10.28
N THR A 142 1.74 8.46 9.98
CA THR A 142 2.01 7.42 11.00
C THR A 142 3.44 7.48 11.54
N TYR A 143 4.44 7.84 10.72
CA TYR A 143 5.82 7.99 11.21
C TYR A 143 5.97 9.13 12.22
N THR A 144 5.21 10.21 12.06
CA THR A 144 5.17 11.31 13.03
C THR A 144 4.61 10.83 14.37
N ILE A 145 3.47 10.12 14.34
CA ILE A 145 2.85 9.55 15.55
C ILE A 145 3.79 8.54 16.22
N ASP A 146 4.42 7.66 15.44
CA ASP A 146 5.41 6.69 15.96
C ASP A 146 6.62 7.38 16.60
N GLY A 147 7.03 8.55 16.09
CA GLY A 147 8.04 9.40 16.71
C GLY A 147 7.63 9.85 18.11
N TYR A 148 6.41 10.39 18.26
CA TYR A 148 5.89 10.80 19.57
C TYR A 148 5.73 9.63 20.54
N ARG A 149 5.26 8.47 20.06
CA ARG A 149 5.14 7.25 20.88
C ARG A 149 6.49 6.79 21.44
N LYS A 150 7.53 6.80 20.61
CA LYS A 150 8.90 6.46 21.04
C LYS A 150 9.42 7.47 22.06
N ALA A 151 9.21 8.76 21.84
CA ALA A 151 9.59 9.80 22.80
C ALA A 151 8.90 9.60 24.16
N ASN A 152 7.61 9.26 24.19
CA ASN A 152 6.91 8.98 25.45
C ASN A 152 7.49 7.74 26.16
N LEU A 153 7.83 6.68 25.43
CA LEU A 153 8.50 5.50 26.01
C LEU A 153 9.87 5.85 26.63
N GLU A 154 10.64 6.70 25.95
CA GLU A 154 11.93 7.19 26.45
C GLU A 154 11.76 8.11 27.66
N ALA A 155 10.69 8.91 27.71
CA ALA A 155 10.34 9.75 28.84
C ALA A 155 9.98 8.93 30.09
N ILE A 156 9.25 7.80 29.95
CA ILE A 156 9.02 6.86 31.07
C ILE A 156 10.35 6.37 31.63
N TYR A 157 11.24 5.88 30.78
CA TYR A 157 12.56 5.40 31.22
C TYR A 157 13.36 6.50 31.93
N SER A 158 13.31 7.72 31.41
CA SER A 158 14.03 8.87 32.00
C SER A 158 13.46 9.25 33.36
N LEU A 159 12.14 9.34 33.48
CA LEU A 159 11.45 9.58 34.73
C LEU A 159 11.72 8.48 35.76
N ASP A 160 11.69 7.21 35.34
CA ASP A 160 11.94 6.06 36.21
C ASP A 160 13.34 6.16 36.83
N ASN A 161 14.36 6.48 36.02
CA ASN A 161 15.70 6.72 36.53
C ASN A 161 15.75 7.91 37.51
N LEU A 162 15.03 9.01 37.24
CA LEU A 162 15.00 10.17 38.13
C LEU A 162 14.41 9.83 39.51
N TYR A 163 13.35 9.01 39.57
CA TYR A 163 12.77 8.54 40.84
C TYR A 163 13.74 7.67 41.65
N HIS A 164 14.65 6.96 41.00
CA HIS A 164 15.60 6.04 41.65
C HIS A 164 16.97 6.68 41.97
N MET A 165 17.24 7.90 41.50
CA MET A 165 18.49 8.61 41.79
C MET A 165 18.44 9.30 43.17
N LYS A 166 19.34 8.90 44.07
CA LYS A 166 19.50 9.54 45.40
C LYS A 166 19.94 11.00 45.24
N GLY A 167 19.20 11.95 45.80
CA GLY A 167 19.57 13.37 45.89
C GLY A 167 18.94 14.29 44.84
N TYR A 168 17.98 13.81 44.05
CA TYR A 168 17.24 14.66 43.10
C TYR A 168 16.19 15.54 43.79
N ARG A 169 15.92 16.72 43.19
CA ARG A 169 14.92 17.67 43.69
C ARG A 169 13.52 17.24 43.24
N ASP A 170 12.61 17.01 44.18
CA ASP A 170 11.20 16.64 43.92
C ASP A 170 10.50 17.56 42.91
N GLU A 171 10.88 18.83 42.88
CA GLU A 171 10.34 19.82 41.93
C GLU A 171 10.67 19.48 40.47
N LEU A 172 11.88 18.99 40.18
CA LEU A 172 12.26 18.61 38.82
C LEU A 172 11.47 17.38 38.37
N ILE A 173 11.33 16.38 39.24
CA ILE A 173 10.52 15.18 38.98
C ILE A 173 9.08 15.58 38.66
N ARG A 174 8.52 16.51 39.43
CA ARG A 174 7.16 17.03 39.19
C ARG A 174 7.02 17.74 37.85
N ILE A 175 8.02 18.53 37.44
CA ILE A 175 8.02 19.24 36.15
C ILE A 175 8.10 18.22 35.00
N GLU A 176 9.04 17.28 35.06
CA GLU A 176 9.21 16.26 34.03
C GLU A 176 7.98 15.35 33.91
N HIS A 177 7.37 14.96 35.02
CA HIS A 177 6.15 14.16 35.00
C HIS A 177 4.99 14.93 34.35
N LYS A 178 4.86 16.23 34.65
CA LYS A 178 3.85 17.08 34.01
C LYS A 178 4.07 17.21 32.51
N ASN A 179 5.32 17.35 32.06
CA ASN A 179 5.65 17.41 30.64
C ASN A 179 5.30 16.09 29.94
N PHE A 180 5.68 14.96 30.55
CA PHE A 180 5.31 13.63 30.08
C PHE A 180 3.80 13.44 29.94
N ASP A 181 3.00 13.88 30.92
CA ASP A 181 1.54 13.81 30.84
C ASP A 181 0.97 14.63 29.67
N ILE A 182 1.54 15.82 29.42
CA ILE A 182 1.14 16.69 28.30
C ILE A 182 1.45 15.99 26.96
N ASP A 183 2.66 15.47 26.80
CA ASP A 183 3.11 14.80 25.59
C ASP A 183 2.32 13.50 25.33
N CYS A 184 2.03 12.74 26.39
CA CYS A 184 1.18 11.56 26.32
C CYS A 184 -0.24 11.88 25.86
N ARG A 185 -0.87 12.93 26.41
CA ARG A 185 -2.20 13.37 25.98
C ARG A 185 -2.20 13.88 24.54
N GLY A 186 -1.15 14.61 24.15
CA GLY A 186 -0.96 15.05 22.77
C GLY A 186 -0.88 13.87 21.81
N THR A 187 -0.06 12.88 22.14
CA THR A 187 0.12 11.66 21.34
C THR A 187 -1.17 10.83 21.28
N LEU A 188 -1.85 10.65 22.41
CA LEU A 188 -3.15 9.98 22.49
C LEU A 188 -4.16 10.63 21.54
N LYS A 189 -4.27 11.96 21.57
CA LYS A 189 -5.15 12.72 20.68
C LYS A 189 -4.83 12.47 19.20
N GLN A 190 -3.55 12.46 18.82
CA GLN A 190 -3.14 12.19 17.43
C GLN A 190 -3.51 10.77 17.00
N MET A 191 -3.30 9.76 17.86
CA MET A 191 -3.71 8.38 17.58
C MET A 191 -5.22 8.26 17.43
N MET A 192 -6.01 8.92 18.30
CA MET A 192 -7.48 8.93 18.18
C MET A 192 -7.95 9.56 16.86
N ILE A 193 -7.39 10.71 16.49
CA ILE A 193 -7.68 11.36 15.21
C ILE A 193 -7.39 10.40 14.05
N PHE A 194 -6.22 9.74 14.07
CA PHE A 194 -5.87 8.74 13.06
C PHE A 194 -6.85 7.56 13.00
N ASN A 195 -7.26 7.01 14.14
CA ASN A 195 -8.20 5.87 14.17
C ASN A 195 -9.58 6.23 13.59
N THR A 196 -9.98 7.49 13.69
CA THR A 196 -11.27 8.00 13.19
C THR A 196 -11.21 8.61 11.79
N THR A 197 -10.05 8.56 11.13
CA THR A 197 -9.77 9.17 9.81
C THR A 197 -10.61 8.49 8.71
N PRO A 198 -11.60 9.16 8.09
CA PRO A 198 -12.48 8.56 7.08
C PRO A 198 -11.77 8.18 5.76
N GLU A 199 -10.57 8.71 5.52
CA GLU A 199 -9.81 8.56 4.29
C GLU A 199 -9.47 7.10 3.99
N ILE A 200 -9.25 6.26 5.00
CA ILE A 200 -8.93 4.83 4.81
C ILE A 200 -10.13 4.07 4.20
N PRO A 201 -11.35 4.10 4.81
CA PRO A 201 -12.55 3.59 4.18
C PRO A 201 -12.84 4.18 2.79
N GLU A 202 -12.59 5.47 2.57
CA GLU A 202 -12.81 6.10 1.28
C GLU A 202 -11.90 5.54 0.18
N ILE A 203 -10.60 5.37 0.47
CA ILE A 203 -9.64 4.75 -0.46
C ILE A 203 -10.08 3.34 -0.84
N LEU A 204 -10.50 2.54 0.15
CA LEU A 204 -11.00 1.19 -0.07
C LEU A 204 -12.24 1.17 -0.97
N ASN A 205 -13.22 2.03 -0.68
CA ASN A 205 -14.45 2.11 -1.46
C ASN A 205 -14.19 2.58 -2.90
N LYS A 206 -13.31 3.56 -3.11
CA LYS A 206 -12.86 3.99 -4.45
C LYS A 206 -12.24 2.81 -5.21
N PHE A 207 -11.32 2.08 -4.58
CA PHE A 207 -10.69 0.90 -5.18
C PHE A 207 -11.72 -0.17 -5.57
N LEU A 208 -12.59 -0.55 -4.64
CA LEU A 208 -13.58 -1.61 -4.86
C LEU A 208 -14.53 -1.27 -6.01
N LYS A 209 -15.07 -0.05 -6.03
CA LYS A 209 -16.00 0.42 -7.07
C LYS A 209 -15.36 0.35 -8.45
N GLU A 210 -14.15 0.87 -8.59
CA GLU A 210 -13.47 0.91 -9.89
C GLU A 210 -12.95 -0.47 -10.30
N HIS A 211 -12.51 -1.31 -9.35
CA HIS A 211 -12.15 -2.70 -9.64
C HIS A 211 -13.35 -3.50 -10.15
N GLN A 212 -14.53 -3.34 -9.54
CA GLN A 212 -15.78 -3.95 -10.01
C GLN A 212 -16.15 -3.47 -11.41
N LYS A 213 -16.09 -2.15 -11.65
CA LYS A 213 -16.36 -1.56 -12.97
C LYS A 213 -15.41 -2.10 -14.04
N HIS A 214 -14.11 -2.13 -13.74
CA HIS A 214 -13.09 -2.66 -14.66
C HIS A 214 -13.32 -4.14 -14.97
N THR A 215 -13.57 -4.96 -13.94
CA THR A 215 -13.82 -6.41 -14.11
C THR A 215 -15.08 -6.66 -14.93
N LYS A 216 -16.17 -5.92 -14.65
CA LYS A 216 -17.42 -6.01 -15.40
C LYS A 216 -17.22 -5.61 -16.87
N TYR A 217 -16.50 -4.51 -17.11
CA TYR A 217 -16.19 -4.06 -18.46
C TYR A 217 -15.44 -5.14 -19.25
N ILE A 218 -14.41 -5.75 -18.68
CA ILE A 218 -13.67 -6.85 -19.32
C ILE A 218 -14.61 -8.02 -19.65
N PHE A 219 -15.46 -8.41 -18.69
CA PHE A 219 -16.40 -9.51 -18.86
C PHE A 219 -17.39 -9.25 -20.01
N ASP A 220 -18.02 -8.08 -20.01
CA ASP A 220 -18.99 -7.67 -21.02
C ASP A 220 -18.35 -7.65 -22.42
N ARG A 221 -17.11 -7.17 -22.54
CA ARG A 221 -16.35 -7.18 -23.80
C ARG A 221 -16.01 -8.58 -24.28
N ILE A 222 -15.70 -9.52 -23.39
CA ILE A 222 -15.40 -10.90 -23.79
C ILE A 222 -16.68 -11.62 -24.26
N GLN A 223 -17.82 -11.37 -23.61
CA GLN A 223 -19.09 -11.99 -23.97
C GLN A 223 -19.58 -11.63 -25.38
N THR A 224 -19.18 -10.51 -25.96
CA THR A 224 -19.62 -10.14 -27.31
C THR A 224 -19.08 -11.06 -28.41
N VAL A 225 -18.01 -11.82 -28.15
CA VAL A 225 -17.36 -12.70 -29.14
C VAL A 225 -17.66 -14.19 -28.91
N ILE A 226 -18.26 -14.55 -27.76
CA ILE A 226 -18.61 -15.94 -27.45
C ILE A 226 -20.02 -16.32 -27.95
N LYS A 227 -20.80 -15.35 -28.44
CA LYS A 227 -22.13 -15.57 -29.02
C LYS A 227 -22.05 -16.19 -30.41
#